data_AF-A0A1I6E8T0-F1
#
_entry.id   AF-A0A1I6E8T0-F1
#
_cell.length_a   1.000
_cell.length_b   1.000
_cell.length_c   1.000
_cell.angle_alpha   90.00
_cell.angle_beta   90.00
_cell.angle_gamma   90.00
#
_symmetry.space_group_name_H-M   'P 1'
#
loop_
_entity.id
_entity.type
_entity.pdbx_description
1 polymer ?
#
loop_
_entity_poly.entity_id
_entity_poly.type
_entity_poly.pdbx_seq_one_letter_code
_entity_poly.pdbx_strand_id
1 'polypeptide(L)'
;MGITLGLDILPHLIEAEEWHQFYDKVFNLIKEFPLPVLRFGVEKKFTYDRLYLSRNPESHDQKGKFLAIVGDAQSGTRAEQFIIYRDISVYRKNNLMNNTNLHILLQKENKVRVFYEKTQSYPYHDLVLAIIILAENIFPGRAYAFGDLTARKLEPIMTWLEHYRGKPLKKPVLLRTEKLWQILEQKYSGLKLAENVADKLVEGPAPLYRFLKKTNLPLLRKFLKKVLKEYKPGTIGAMAECLHILDGTHDFELLVELACADPEGPRWQPEKILHIAHWLGAFSPRGKDPCATMSIGFMPPEYFNVYYLTDFYIEKEKACQKIAGITGTRVESLLSILSKYEKEKEAICSMKRENYLLVSNESNKAEQEQESNNENENKVSPIKIVFRKEDIRSLHEQLKQSGISYDAYNLKHLLNFRASQNHIILTEEAWNILDQEDNPDLLALVFQLFSVDNHAPRIMNLIDFIVKNLHDIEQSWQKGAAWDCPSYFLESLA
;
A
#
# COMPACT_ATOMS: atom_id res chain seq x y z
N MET A 1 -6.28 -7.95 -2.89
CA MET A 1 -5.12 -7.42 -3.67
C MET A 1 -4.52 -6.30 -2.84
N GLY A 2 -3.20 -6.18 -2.75
CA GLY A 2 -2.53 -5.20 -1.87
C GLY A 2 -1.68 -4.19 -2.65
N ILE A 3 -1.32 -3.10 -1.99
CA ILE A 3 -0.50 -2.00 -2.55
C ILE A 3 0.96 -2.44 -2.60
N THR A 4 1.58 -2.29 -3.76
CA THR A 4 2.92 -2.81 -4.10
C THR A 4 3.83 -1.72 -4.66
N LEU A 5 5.13 -1.84 -4.40
CA LEU A 5 6.16 -0.99 -5.01
C LEU A 5 7.30 -1.88 -5.53
N GLY A 6 7.89 -1.48 -6.64
CA GLY A 6 8.98 -2.22 -7.26
C GLY A 6 10.02 -1.36 -7.94
N LEU A 7 11.21 -1.95 -8.07
CA LEU A 7 12.36 -1.38 -8.75
C LEU A 7 12.94 -2.41 -9.73
N ASP A 8 12.92 -2.07 -11.01
CA ASP A 8 13.63 -2.83 -12.05
C ASP A 8 14.89 -2.04 -12.45
N ILE A 9 15.97 -2.75 -12.75
CA ILE A 9 17.26 -2.17 -13.21
C ILE A 9 17.82 -2.90 -14.43
N LEU A 10 18.74 -2.26 -15.15
CA LEU A 10 19.64 -2.85 -16.13
C LEU A 10 21.02 -2.97 -15.49
N PRO A 11 21.30 -4.05 -14.76
CA PRO A 11 22.47 -4.15 -13.89
C PRO A 11 23.80 -4.17 -14.65
N HIS A 12 23.78 -4.48 -15.94
CA HIS A 12 24.94 -4.46 -16.82
C HIS A 12 25.30 -3.06 -17.34
N LEU A 13 24.35 -2.11 -17.29
CA LEU A 13 24.59 -0.72 -17.67
C LEU A 13 24.91 0.17 -16.47
N ILE A 14 24.90 -0.38 -15.25
CA ILE A 14 25.22 0.33 -14.01
C ILE A 14 26.59 -0.15 -13.54
N GLU A 15 27.53 0.78 -13.39
CA GLU A 15 28.86 0.47 -12.88
C GLU A 15 28.79 0.08 -11.40
N ALA A 16 29.67 -0.83 -10.97
CA ALA A 16 29.68 -1.33 -9.60
C ALA A 16 29.85 -0.19 -8.57
N GLU A 17 30.72 0.76 -8.89
CA GLU A 17 30.96 1.92 -8.02
C GLU A 17 29.76 2.87 -7.96
N GLU A 18 29.05 3.12 -9.07
CA GLU A 18 27.82 3.91 -9.04
C GLU A 18 26.74 3.24 -8.17
N TRP A 19 26.64 1.91 -8.24
CA TRP A 19 25.70 1.14 -7.42
C TRP A 19 26.07 1.16 -5.93
N HIS A 20 27.35 1.04 -5.58
CA HIS A 20 27.81 1.20 -4.20
C HIS A 20 27.44 2.58 -3.63
N GLN A 21 27.66 3.65 -4.40
CA GLN A 21 27.29 4.99 -4.00
C GLN A 21 25.77 5.16 -3.84
N PHE A 22 24.96 4.49 -4.67
CA PHE A 22 23.51 4.44 -4.49
C PHE A 22 23.13 3.72 -3.20
N TYR A 23 23.73 2.55 -2.94
CA TYR A 23 23.51 1.78 -1.72
C TYR A 23 23.82 2.61 -0.47
N ASP A 24 24.97 3.29 -0.43
CA ASP A 24 25.36 4.11 0.73
C ASP A 24 24.41 5.30 0.91
N LYS A 25 23.91 5.90 -0.19
CA LYS A 25 22.87 6.93 -0.14
C LYS A 25 21.55 6.39 0.41
N VAL A 26 21.14 5.18 0.03
CA VAL A 26 19.93 4.55 0.58
C VAL A 26 20.09 4.25 2.06
N PHE A 27 21.25 3.76 2.49
CA PHE A 27 21.53 3.53 3.91
C PHE A 27 21.39 4.81 4.74
N ASN A 28 21.96 5.92 4.27
CA ASN A 28 21.83 7.22 4.93
C ASN A 28 20.39 7.76 4.86
N LEU A 29 19.68 7.54 3.75
CA LEU A 29 18.28 7.92 3.61
C LEU A 29 17.40 7.23 4.64
N ILE A 30 17.63 5.93 4.87
CA ILE A 30 16.90 5.14 5.87
C ILE A 30 17.13 5.72 7.28
N LYS A 31 18.37 6.12 7.60
CA LYS A 31 18.72 6.68 8.92
C LYS A 31 18.08 8.05 9.19
N GLU A 32 17.98 8.88 8.16
CA GLU A 32 17.38 10.22 8.24
C GLU A 32 15.85 10.19 8.05
N PHE A 33 15.27 9.03 7.75
CA PHE A 33 13.83 8.91 7.59
C PHE A 33 13.12 9.15 8.94
N PRO A 34 12.02 9.92 9.00
CA PRO A 34 11.38 10.29 10.26
C PRO A 34 10.88 9.11 11.10
N LEU A 35 10.64 7.95 10.46
CA LEU A 35 10.17 6.76 11.15
C LEU A 35 11.30 5.74 11.32
N PRO A 36 11.48 5.18 12.53
CA PRO A 36 12.47 4.14 12.76
C PRO A 36 12.06 2.86 12.04
N VAL A 37 12.78 2.50 10.99
CA VAL A 37 12.45 1.30 10.21
C VAL A 37 12.81 0.01 10.93
N LEU A 38 12.17 -1.07 10.52
CA LEU A 38 12.47 -2.42 10.95
C LEU A 38 12.97 -3.26 9.79
N ARG A 39 13.91 -4.15 10.09
CA ARG A 39 14.33 -5.26 9.25
C ARG A 39 13.94 -6.58 9.91
N PHE A 40 13.46 -7.53 9.13
CA PHE A 40 13.29 -8.92 9.59
C PHE A 40 14.57 -9.73 9.39
N GLY A 41 14.90 -10.54 10.39
CA GLY A 41 16.08 -11.38 10.42
C GLY A 41 15.81 -12.75 11.03
N VAL A 42 16.71 -13.67 10.73
CA VAL A 42 16.73 -15.03 11.29
C VAL A 42 18.13 -15.31 11.83
N GLU A 43 18.22 -15.83 13.03
CA GLU A 43 19.46 -16.34 13.61
C GLU A 43 19.28 -17.77 14.15
N LYS A 44 20.37 -18.50 14.35
CA LYS A 44 20.33 -19.82 14.99
C LYS A 44 20.71 -19.73 16.45
N LYS A 45 19.83 -20.18 17.35
CA LYS A 45 20.12 -20.35 18.77
C LYS A 45 19.69 -21.75 19.20
N PHE A 46 20.60 -22.49 19.85
CA PHE A 46 20.35 -23.88 20.23
C PHE A 46 19.85 -24.78 19.08
N THR A 47 20.39 -24.57 17.87
CA THR A 47 19.96 -25.23 16.62
C THR A 47 18.58 -24.83 16.06
N TYR A 48 17.81 -24.01 16.78
CA TYR A 48 16.51 -23.50 16.33
C TYR A 48 16.65 -22.16 15.60
N ASP A 49 15.76 -21.95 14.63
CA ASP A 49 15.64 -20.67 13.96
C ASP A 49 14.85 -19.70 14.84
N ARG A 50 15.48 -18.57 15.16
CA ARG A 50 14.92 -17.47 15.93
C ARG A 50 14.65 -16.30 15.00
N LEU A 51 13.39 -15.89 14.94
CA LEU A 51 12.96 -14.76 14.12
C LEU A 51 13.04 -13.47 14.91
N TYR A 52 13.58 -12.42 14.30
CA TYR A 52 13.73 -11.14 14.99
C TYR A 52 13.48 -9.92 14.11
N LEU A 53 13.16 -8.81 14.77
CA LEU A 53 13.07 -7.47 14.19
C LEU A 53 14.23 -6.62 14.68
N SER A 54 15.03 -6.12 13.73
CA SER A 54 16.16 -5.24 13.98
C SER A 54 15.86 -3.82 13.56
N ARG A 55 16.35 -2.85 14.33
CA ARG A 55 16.40 -1.44 13.92
C ARG A 55 17.59 -1.13 13.02
N ASN A 56 18.55 -2.06 12.91
CA ASN A 56 19.62 -1.94 11.95
C ASN A 56 19.12 -2.43 10.58
N PRO A 57 18.97 -1.54 9.59
CA PRO A 57 18.48 -1.92 8.27
C PRO A 57 19.49 -2.79 7.50
N GLU A 58 20.75 -2.85 7.93
CA GLU A 58 21.81 -3.55 7.24
C GLU A 58 22.09 -4.94 7.82
N SER A 59 22.38 -5.90 6.93
CA SER A 59 22.77 -7.26 7.29
C SER A 59 23.65 -7.89 6.21
N HIS A 60 23.95 -9.18 6.35
CA HIS A 60 24.84 -9.95 5.48
C HIS A 60 24.31 -11.38 5.32
N ASP A 61 24.27 -11.87 4.08
CA ASP A 61 24.02 -13.29 3.76
C ASP A 61 25.10 -13.84 2.81
N GLN A 62 24.89 -15.04 2.28
CA GLN A 62 25.79 -15.69 1.31
C GLN A 62 26.01 -14.90 -0.01
N LYS A 63 25.13 -13.94 -0.34
CA LYS A 63 25.25 -13.07 -1.52
C LYS A 63 25.95 -11.75 -1.19
N GLY A 64 26.24 -11.48 0.08
CA GLY A 64 26.93 -10.29 0.54
C GLY A 64 26.04 -9.36 1.36
N LYS A 65 26.55 -8.14 1.58
CA LYS A 65 25.90 -7.12 2.41
C LYS A 65 24.60 -6.64 1.75
N PHE A 66 23.55 -6.43 2.54
CA PHE A 66 22.27 -5.92 2.04
C PHE A 66 21.57 -4.99 3.03
N LEU A 67 20.74 -4.11 2.50
CA LEU A 67 19.74 -3.35 3.24
C LEU A 67 18.40 -4.05 3.16
N ALA A 68 17.63 -3.98 4.23
CA ALA A 68 16.28 -4.50 4.24
C ALA A 68 15.32 -3.68 5.10
N ILE A 69 14.06 -3.63 4.66
CA ILE A 69 12.96 -2.89 5.29
C ILE A 69 11.71 -3.78 5.23
N VAL A 70 11.02 -3.95 6.36
CA VAL A 70 9.77 -4.75 6.45
C VAL A 70 8.61 -3.97 7.09
N GLY A 71 8.91 -2.89 7.79
CA GLY A 71 7.97 -2.15 8.63
C GLY A 71 8.61 -0.96 9.32
N ASP A 72 7.88 -0.37 10.27
CA ASP A 72 8.39 0.67 11.16
C ASP A 72 8.09 0.35 12.63
N ALA A 73 9.00 0.75 13.51
CA ALA A 73 8.96 0.43 14.93
C ALA A 73 7.97 1.32 15.71
N GLN A 74 7.55 2.46 15.14
CA GLN A 74 6.63 3.37 15.81
C GLN A 74 5.19 2.87 15.74
N SER A 75 4.73 2.45 14.56
CA SER A 75 3.40 1.88 14.38
C SER A 75 3.35 0.38 14.68
N GLY A 76 4.49 -0.31 14.63
CA GLY A 76 4.57 -1.76 14.70
C GLY A 76 3.95 -2.46 13.49
N THR A 77 3.54 -1.72 12.45
CA THR A 77 2.98 -2.28 11.22
C THR A 77 4.09 -2.77 10.29
N ARG A 78 3.80 -3.85 9.57
CA ARG A 78 4.75 -4.55 8.70
C ARG A 78 4.04 -5.24 7.56
N ALA A 79 4.71 -5.39 6.42
CA ALA A 79 4.24 -6.28 5.35
C ALA A 79 5.41 -7.10 4.78
N GLU A 80 5.62 -7.08 3.47
CA GLU A 80 6.69 -7.87 2.83
C GLU A 80 8.04 -7.14 2.93
N GLN A 81 9.14 -7.89 2.93
CA GLN A 81 10.49 -7.36 3.14
C GLN A 81 11.13 -6.95 1.82
N PHE A 82 11.52 -5.69 1.72
CA PHE A 82 12.26 -5.11 0.61
C PHE A 82 13.75 -5.31 0.85
N ILE A 83 14.50 -5.82 -0.15
CA ILE A 83 15.94 -6.11 -0.02
C ILE A 83 16.74 -5.45 -1.15
N ILE A 84 17.85 -4.79 -0.80
CA ILE A 84 18.80 -4.21 -1.75
C ILE A 84 20.21 -4.70 -1.39
N TYR A 85 20.83 -5.46 -2.28
CA TYR A 85 22.21 -5.93 -2.12
C TYR A 85 23.20 -4.85 -2.51
N ARG A 86 24.29 -4.76 -1.74
CA ARG A 86 25.40 -3.83 -2.01
C ARG A 86 26.15 -4.19 -3.28
N ASP A 87 26.37 -5.46 -3.54
CA ASP A 87 27.08 -5.90 -4.75
C ASP A 87 26.10 -6.02 -5.94
N ILE A 88 26.31 -5.19 -6.97
CA ILE A 88 25.51 -5.22 -8.21
C ILE A 88 25.61 -6.57 -8.93
N SER A 89 26.68 -7.35 -8.71
CA SER A 89 26.88 -8.65 -9.33
C SER A 89 25.79 -9.66 -8.97
N VAL A 90 25.13 -9.48 -7.82
CA VAL A 90 23.96 -10.28 -7.39
C VAL A 90 22.84 -10.22 -8.44
N TYR A 91 22.68 -9.08 -9.11
CA TYR A 91 21.65 -8.85 -10.12
C TYR A 91 22.10 -9.21 -11.53
N ARG A 92 23.38 -9.51 -11.77
CA ARG A 92 23.91 -9.83 -13.12
C ARG A 92 23.81 -11.32 -13.46
N LYS A 93 23.57 -12.18 -12.47
CA LYS A 93 23.55 -13.64 -12.65
C LYS A 93 22.28 -14.03 -13.43
N ASN A 94 22.44 -14.43 -14.70
CA ASN A 94 21.48 -15.09 -15.60
C ASN A 94 20.99 -14.31 -16.84
N ASN A 95 21.40 -13.05 -17.07
CA ASN A 95 21.00 -12.35 -18.30
C ASN A 95 22.14 -12.34 -19.33
N LEU A 96 21.92 -13.02 -20.46
CA LEU A 96 22.76 -12.90 -21.65
C LEU A 96 22.63 -11.46 -22.16
N MET A 97 23.74 -10.72 -22.21
CA MET A 97 23.73 -9.33 -22.66
C MET A 97 23.38 -9.25 -24.15
N ASN A 98 22.26 -8.60 -24.46
CA ASN A 98 22.13 -7.88 -25.73
C ASN A 98 22.58 -6.44 -25.51
N ASN A 99 23.72 -6.09 -26.11
CA ASN A 99 24.43 -4.83 -25.89
C ASN A 99 23.72 -3.67 -26.61
N THR A 100 22.56 -3.25 -26.08
CA THR A 100 21.79 -2.12 -26.60
C THR A 100 21.71 -1.04 -25.54
N ASN A 101 22.12 0.19 -25.87
CA ASN A 101 22.00 1.37 -24.99
C ASN A 101 20.56 1.91 -24.90
N LEU A 102 19.56 1.03 -24.99
CA LEU A 102 18.15 1.39 -24.96
C LEU A 102 17.66 1.60 -23.52
N HIS A 103 16.63 2.42 -23.35
CA HIS A 103 15.98 2.59 -22.05
C HIS A 103 15.42 1.27 -21.52
N ILE A 104 15.46 1.05 -20.19
CA ILE A 104 14.94 -0.15 -19.50
C ILE A 104 13.51 -0.53 -19.88
N LEU A 105 12.66 0.46 -20.19
CA LEU A 105 11.28 0.24 -20.62
C LEU A 105 11.15 -0.49 -21.97
N LEU A 106 12.19 -0.41 -22.80
CA LEU A 106 12.27 -1.06 -24.11
C LEU A 106 12.93 -2.45 -24.04
N GLN A 107 13.63 -2.75 -22.95
CA GLN A 107 14.44 -3.96 -22.76
C GLN A 107 13.74 -4.99 -21.83
N LYS A 108 12.79 -5.75 -22.38
CA LYS A 108 12.07 -6.77 -21.59
C LYS A 108 12.96 -7.90 -21.08
N GLU A 109 13.94 -8.32 -21.87
CA GLU A 109 14.78 -9.50 -21.61
C GLU A 109 15.96 -9.22 -20.66
N ASN A 110 16.46 -7.98 -20.62
CA ASN A 110 17.67 -7.63 -19.88
C ASN A 110 17.41 -7.03 -18.50
N LYS A 111 16.16 -6.64 -18.21
CA LYS A 111 15.83 -6.02 -16.94
C LYS A 111 15.81 -7.05 -15.81
N VAL A 112 16.30 -6.64 -14.66
CA VAL A 112 16.32 -7.44 -13.44
C VAL A 112 15.57 -6.69 -12.36
N ARG A 113 14.71 -7.42 -11.66
CA ARG A 113 13.96 -6.89 -10.54
C ARG A 113 14.82 -6.89 -9.29
N VAL A 114 14.94 -5.74 -8.64
CA VAL A 114 15.59 -5.60 -7.34
C VAL A 114 14.64 -6.08 -6.25
N PHE A 115 13.39 -5.60 -6.28
CA PHE A 115 12.28 -6.03 -5.43
C PHE A 115 10.93 -5.70 -6.08
N TYR A 116 9.86 -6.38 -5.67
CA TYR A 116 8.47 -6.00 -5.95
C TYR A 116 7.56 -6.59 -4.88
N GLU A 117 7.34 -5.84 -3.82
CA GLU A 117 6.74 -6.36 -2.60
C GLU A 117 5.58 -5.46 -2.15
N LYS A 118 4.68 -6.02 -1.36
CA LYS A 118 3.53 -5.30 -0.78
C LYS A 118 3.97 -4.42 0.37
N THR A 119 3.52 -3.17 0.35
CA THR A 119 3.63 -2.25 1.50
C THR A 119 2.33 -2.12 2.28
N GLN A 120 1.19 -2.47 1.67
CA GLN A 120 -0.17 -2.20 2.21
C GLN A 120 -0.45 -0.72 2.53
N SER A 121 0.32 0.21 1.93
CA SER A 121 0.31 1.64 2.27
C SER A 121 0.56 1.95 3.77
N TYR A 122 1.22 1.04 4.49
CA TYR A 122 1.74 1.32 5.83
C TYR A 122 2.77 2.46 5.79
N PRO A 123 3.06 3.12 6.92
CA PRO A 123 3.87 4.34 6.95
C PRO A 123 5.25 4.22 6.27
N TYR A 124 5.91 3.06 6.39
CA TYR A 124 7.19 2.81 5.72
C TYR A 124 7.10 2.75 4.17
N HIS A 125 5.90 2.71 3.57
CA HIS A 125 5.71 2.86 2.11
C HIS A 125 6.38 4.12 1.59
N ASP A 126 6.29 5.23 2.34
CA ASP A 126 6.83 6.53 1.92
C ASP A 126 8.35 6.48 1.73
N LEU A 127 9.05 5.72 2.58
CA LEU A 127 10.49 5.48 2.46
C LEU A 127 10.81 4.60 1.24
N VAL A 128 10.07 3.51 1.04
CA VAL A 128 10.28 2.63 -0.13
C VAL A 128 10.03 3.41 -1.43
N LEU A 129 8.99 4.25 -1.47
CA LEU A 129 8.71 5.15 -2.59
C LEU A 129 9.85 6.17 -2.79
N ALA A 130 10.38 6.75 -1.72
CA ALA A 130 11.54 7.63 -1.80
C ALA A 130 12.79 6.93 -2.38
N ILE A 131 13.05 5.68 -1.99
CA ILE A 131 14.18 4.87 -2.48
C ILE A 131 14.06 4.61 -3.99
N ILE A 132 12.89 4.23 -4.50
CA ILE A 132 12.71 3.96 -5.94
C ILE A 132 12.76 5.25 -6.77
N ILE A 133 12.25 6.38 -6.26
CA ILE A 133 12.39 7.70 -6.88
C ILE A 133 13.87 8.08 -6.95
N LEU A 134 14.61 7.87 -5.86
CA LEU A 134 16.04 8.13 -5.80
C LEU A 134 16.81 7.32 -6.84
N ALA A 135 16.52 6.02 -6.93
CA ALA A 135 17.15 5.11 -7.89
C ALA A 135 16.94 5.56 -9.34
N GLU A 136 15.71 5.87 -9.72
CA GLU A 136 15.39 6.30 -11.08
C GLU A 136 16.06 7.65 -11.45
N ASN A 137 16.20 8.55 -10.48
CA ASN A 137 16.90 9.83 -10.68
C ASN A 137 18.43 9.69 -10.75
N ILE A 138 19.03 8.70 -10.07
CA ILE A 138 20.47 8.42 -10.13
C ILE A 138 20.82 7.62 -11.39
N PHE A 139 19.94 6.73 -11.82
CA PHE A 139 20.13 5.86 -12.99
C PHE A 139 19.09 6.11 -14.10
N PRO A 140 18.99 7.32 -14.68
CA PRO A 140 18.00 7.60 -15.72
C PRO A 140 18.11 6.62 -16.89
N GLY A 141 16.99 5.98 -17.23
CA GLY A 141 16.92 4.99 -18.31
C GLY A 141 17.53 3.62 -17.99
N ARG A 142 18.25 3.48 -16.87
CA ARG A 142 18.88 2.24 -16.39
C ARG A 142 18.17 1.66 -15.17
N ALA A 143 17.40 2.46 -14.44
CA ALA A 143 16.48 2.02 -13.39
C ALA A 143 15.07 2.56 -13.66
N TYR A 144 14.08 1.93 -13.03
CA TYR A 144 12.67 2.21 -13.25
C TYR A 144 11.82 1.85 -12.03
N ALA A 145 11.12 2.84 -11.48
CA ALA A 145 10.14 2.66 -10.42
C ALA A 145 8.79 2.23 -11.01
N PHE A 146 8.11 1.28 -10.35
CA PHE A 146 6.78 0.80 -10.76
C PHE A 146 5.96 0.29 -9.56
N GLY A 147 4.71 -0.10 -9.85
CA GLY A 147 3.71 -0.46 -8.84
C GLY A 147 2.76 0.70 -8.58
N ASP A 148 2.19 0.74 -7.39
CA ASP A 148 1.18 1.70 -6.96
C ASP A 148 1.82 3.01 -6.49
N LEU A 149 2.52 3.71 -7.41
CA LEU A 149 3.27 4.94 -7.12
C LEU A 149 2.41 6.11 -6.63
N THR A 150 1.08 6.01 -6.82
CA THR A 150 0.08 7.04 -6.48
C THR A 150 -0.77 6.67 -5.28
N ALA A 151 -0.49 5.53 -4.63
CA ALA A 151 -1.22 5.08 -3.45
C ALA A 151 -1.10 6.04 -2.25
N ARG A 152 -0.03 6.84 -2.21
CA ARG A 152 0.18 7.90 -1.23
C ARG A 152 0.52 9.21 -1.93
N LYS A 153 0.50 10.32 -1.18
CA LYS A 153 0.79 11.65 -1.71
C LYS A 153 2.28 11.74 -2.10
N LEU A 154 2.56 11.77 -3.40
CA LEU A 154 3.91 11.81 -3.96
C LEU A 154 4.64 13.13 -3.63
N GLU A 155 3.93 14.25 -3.65
CA GLU A 155 4.50 15.60 -3.51
C GLU A 155 5.21 15.81 -2.16
N PRO A 156 4.63 15.46 -0.99
CA PRO A 156 5.35 15.52 0.29
C PRO A 156 6.64 14.70 0.30
N ILE A 157 6.62 13.49 -0.28
CA ILE A 157 7.78 12.58 -0.31
C ILE A 157 8.88 13.16 -1.20
N MET A 158 8.52 13.66 -2.38
CA MET A 158 9.45 14.34 -3.27
C MET A 158 10.07 15.58 -2.60
N THR A 159 9.26 16.42 -1.96
CA THR A 159 9.71 17.62 -1.27
C THR A 159 10.73 17.28 -0.17
N TRP A 160 10.42 16.26 0.64
CA TRP A 160 11.34 15.76 1.67
C TRP A 160 12.64 15.24 1.06
N LEU A 161 12.56 14.43 0.00
CA LEU A 161 13.74 13.85 -0.65
C LEU A 161 14.61 14.91 -1.36
N GLU A 162 14.00 15.94 -1.95
CA GLU A 162 14.71 17.09 -2.53
C GLU A 162 15.46 17.89 -1.47
N HIS A 163 14.83 18.11 -0.31
CA HIS A 163 15.47 18.75 0.84
C HIS A 163 16.66 17.94 1.35
N TYR A 164 16.47 16.63 1.56
CA TYR A 164 17.54 15.70 1.96
C TYR A 164 18.71 15.71 0.97
N ARG A 165 18.43 15.75 -0.34
CA ARG A 165 19.48 15.73 -1.38
C ARG A 165 20.12 17.09 -1.67
N GLY A 166 19.48 18.19 -1.27
CA GLY A 166 19.81 19.54 -1.71
C GLY A 166 19.73 19.76 -3.22
N LYS A 167 18.94 18.95 -3.95
CA LYS A 167 18.79 19.03 -5.42
C LYS A 167 17.37 18.64 -5.85
N PRO A 168 16.82 19.29 -6.89
CA PRO A 168 15.51 18.96 -7.42
C PRO A 168 15.49 17.56 -8.04
N LEU A 169 14.33 16.90 -7.95
CA LEU A 169 14.08 15.57 -8.45
C LEU A 169 13.07 15.61 -9.60
N LYS A 170 13.20 14.63 -10.50
CA LYS A 170 12.18 14.37 -11.50
C LYS A 170 11.20 13.34 -10.96
N LYS A 171 9.91 13.54 -11.22
CA LYS A 171 8.89 12.49 -11.02
C LYS A 171 9.30 11.20 -11.76
N PRO A 172 8.95 10.02 -11.23
CA PRO A 172 9.06 8.75 -11.95
C PRO A 172 8.49 8.84 -13.37
N VAL A 173 9.12 8.14 -14.31
CA VAL A 173 8.79 8.18 -15.75
C VAL A 173 7.35 7.75 -16.02
N LEU A 174 6.81 6.83 -15.21
CA LEU A 174 5.43 6.36 -15.33
C LEU A 174 4.36 7.37 -14.91
N LEU A 175 4.79 8.47 -14.31
CA LEU A 175 3.94 9.61 -13.95
C LEU A 175 4.19 10.80 -14.91
N ARG A 176 4.93 10.57 -16.01
CA ARG A 176 5.37 11.61 -16.94
C ARG A 176 5.07 11.22 -18.38
N THR A 177 3.82 11.44 -18.78
CA THR A 177 3.28 11.12 -20.11
C THR A 177 4.21 11.50 -21.26
N GLU A 178 4.66 12.75 -21.32
CA GLU A 178 5.51 13.26 -22.41
C GLU A 178 6.83 12.50 -22.47
N LYS A 179 7.43 12.21 -21.32
CA LYS A 179 8.71 11.51 -21.26
C LYS A 179 8.55 10.05 -21.63
N LEU A 180 7.49 9.41 -21.15
CA LEU A 180 7.14 8.04 -21.49
C LEU A 180 6.87 7.88 -22.99
N TRP A 181 6.14 8.84 -23.59
CA TRP A 181 5.93 8.93 -25.03
C TRP A 181 7.25 8.97 -25.80
N GLN A 182 8.15 9.89 -25.44
CA GLN A 182 9.48 10.06 -26.07
C GLN A 182 10.36 8.80 -25.99
N ILE A 183 10.21 8.00 -24.94
CA ILE A 183 10.96 6.75 -24.80
C ILE A 183 10.37 5.68 -25.71
N LEU A 184 9.04 5.53 -25.69
CA LEU A 184 8.36 4.47 -26.40
C LEU A 184 8.27 4.71 -27.91
N GLU A 185 8.32 5.97 -28.36
CA GLU A 185 8.30 6.32 -29.79
C GLU A 185 9.53 5.81 -30.56
N GLN A 186 10.61 5.47 -29.84
CA GLN A 186 11.79 4.85 -30.43
C GLN A 186 11.51 3.45 -30.99
N LYS A 187 10.45 2.77 -30.50
CA LYS A 187 10.09 1.39 -30.88
C LYS A 187 8.69 1.27 -31.46
N TYR A 188 7.76 2.14 -31.09
CA TYR A 188 6.37 2.07 -31.48
C TYR A 188 5.93 3.37 -32.17
N SER A 189 4.91 3.28 -33.01
CA SER A 189 4.32 4.45 -33.68
C SER A 189 2.79 4.38 -33.70
N GLY A 190 2.16 5.53 -33.96
CA GLY A 190 0.70 5.65 -34.12
C GLY A 190 -0.09 5.10 -32.94
N LEU A 191 -1.12 4.28 -33.22
CA LEU A 191 -1.95 3.67 -32.18
C LEU A 191 -1.16 2.78 -31.23
N LYS A 192 -0.18 2.02 -31.74
CA LYS A 192 0.58 1.09 -30.91
C LYS A 192 1.42 1.82 -29.87
N LEU A 193 1.90 3.02 -30.20
CA LEU A 193 2.57 3.88 -29.24
C LEU A 193 1.61 4.35 -28.14
N ALA A 194 0.44 4.87 -28.52
CA ALA A 194 -0.57 5.31 -27.55
C ALA A 194 -1.00 4.17 -26.60
N GLU A 195 -1.22 2.96 -27.12
CA GLU A 195 -1.52 1.76 -26.32
C GLU A 195 -0.41 1.46 -25.31
N ASN A 196 0.85 1.39 -25.77
CA ASN A 196 1.97 1.07 -24.87
C ASN A 196 2.21 2.16 -23.82
N VAL A 197 1.87 3.43 -24.11
CA VAL A 197 1.93 4.52 -23.11
C VAL A 197 0.78 4.36 -22.11
N ALA A 198 -0.45 4.16 -22.57
CA ALA A 198 -1.63 3.97 -21.73
C ALA A 198 -1.45 2.79 -20.75
N ASP A 199 -0.97 1.65 -21.24
CA ASP A 199 -0.75 0.42 -20.46
C ASP A 199 0.31 0.59 -19.35
N LYS A 200 1.15 1.62 -19.43
CA LYS A 200 2.28 1.84 -18.52
C LYS A 200 2.05 2.97 -17.52
N LEU A 201 1.16 3.92 -17.80
CA LEU A 201 0.87 5.03 -16.88
C LEU A 201 0.22 4.52 -15.59
N VAL A 202 0.78 4.91 -14.44
CA VAL A 202 0.27 4.47 -13.12
C VAL A 202 -0.99 5.22 -12.72
N GLU A 203 -1.15 6.47 -13.14
CA GLU A 203 -2.36 7.30 -12.89
C GLU A 203 -3.53 6.97 -13.84
N GLY A 204 -3.43 5.89 -14.61
CA GLY A 204 -4.35 5.59 -15.70
C GLY A 204 -4.10 6.45 -16.96
N PRO A 205 -4.98 6.37 -17.96
CA PRO A 205 -4.74 6.95 -19.28
C PRO A 205 -5.15 8.43 -19.41
N ALA A 206 -5.81 9.03 -18.42
CA ALA A 206 -6.25 10.44 -18.49
C ALA A 206 -5.10 11.44 -18.80
N PRO A 207 -3.89 11.31 -18.21
CA PRO A 207 -2.75 12.14 -18.59
C PRO A 207 -2.35 11.99 -20.07
N LEU A 208 -2.45 10.78 -20.64
CA LEU A 208 -2.22 10.54 -22.08
C LEU A 208 -3.26 11.26 -22.93
N TYR A 209 -4.53 11.24 -22.53
CA TYR A 209 -5.60 11.89 -23.30
C TYR A 209 -5.42 13.40 -23.34
N ARG A 210 -5.03 13.99 -22.20
CA ARG A 210 -4.67 15.40 -22.12
C ARG A 210 -3.52 15.76 -23.06
N PHE A 211 -2.48 14.93 -23.07
CA PHE A 211 -1.32 15.11 -23.94
C PHE A 211 -1.73 15.02 -25.42
N LEU A 212 -2.40 13.94 -25.84
CA LEU A 212 -2.80 13.75 -27.23
C LEU A 212 -3.83 14.77 -27.71
N LYS A 213 -4.73 15.26 -26.84
CA LYS A 213 -5.65 16.33 -27.20
C LYS A 213 -4.90 17.59 -27.64
N LYS A 214 -3.77 17.89 -26.99
CA LYS A 214 -2.92 19.05 -27.30
C LYS A 214 -2.01 18.81 -28.50
N THR A 215 -1.51 17.59 -28.68
CA THR A 215 -0.43 17.32 -29.65
C THR A 215 -0.87 16.58 -30.90
N ASN A 216 -1.89 15.73 -30.82
CA ASN A 216 -2.36 14.89 -31.94
C ASN A 216 -3.81 14.43 -31.74
N LEU A 217 -4.76 15.37 -31.91
CA LEU A 217 -6.19 15.11 -31.77
C LEU A 217 -6.72 13.99 -32.69
N PRO A 218 -6.29 13.84 -33.96
CA PRO A 218 -6.70 12.72 -34.80
C PRO A 218 -6.33 11.36 -34.21
N LEU A 219 -5.12 11.23 -33.65
CA LEU A 219 -4.68 10.00 -33.00
C LEU A 219 -5.48 9.73 -31.72
N LEU A 220 -5.76 10.77 -30.91
CA LEU A 220 -6.62 10.63 -29.73
C LEU A 220 -7.98 10.06 -30.11
N ARG A 221 -8.65 10.65 -31.11
CA ARG A 221 -9.97 10.20 -31.58
C ARG A 221 -9.92 8.74 -32.01
N LYS A 222 -8.91 8.35 -32.79
CA LYS A 222 -8.74 6.96 -33.23
C LYS A 222 -8.52 6.01 -32.05
N PHE A 223 -7.72 6.42 -31.08
CA PHE A 223 -7.42 5.64 -29.88
C PHE A 223 -8.66 5.44 -28.99
N LEU A 224 -9.35 6.53 -28.62
CA LEU A 224 -10.54 6.48 -27.77
C LEU A 224 -11.66 5.64 -28.39
N LYS A 225 -11.88 5.70 -29.71
CA LYS A 225 -12.85 4.83 -30.38
C LYS A 225 -12.54 3.36 -30.22
N LYS A 226 -11.26 2.99 -30.32
CA LYS A 226 -10.82 1.62 -30.12
C LYS A 226 -11.08 1.18 -28.68
N VAL A 227 -10.67 1.97 -27.69
CA VAL A 227 -10.84 1.61 -26.27
C VAL A 227 -12.31 1.53 -25.88
N LEU A 228 -13.14 2.50 -26.26
CA LEU A 228 -14.59 2.48 -25.96
C LEU A 228 -15.31 1.26 -26.57
N LYS A 229 -14.85 0.76 -27.72
CA LYS A 229 -15.40 -0.46 -28.36
C LYS A 229 -15.15 -1.75 -27.58
N GLU A 230 -14.19 -1.77 -26.68
CA GLU A 230 -13.88 -2.96 -25.86
C GLU A 230 -14.92 -3.18 -24.75
N TYR A 231 -15.76 -2.18 -24.47
CA TYR A 231 -16.69 -2.22 -23.36
C TYR A 231 -18.17 -2.19 -23.78
N LYS A 232 -18.99 -2.91 -23.02
CA LYS A 232 -20.45 -2.72 -23.03
C LYS A 232 -20.81 -1.51 -22.17
N PRO A 233 -21.77 -0.67 -22.59
CA PRO A 233 -22.17 0.51 -21.82
C PRO A 233 -22.72 0.08 -20.45
N GLY A 234 -22.34 0.81 -19.41
CA GLY A 234 -22.76 0.54 -18.02
C GLY A 234 -21.93 -0.52 -17.28
N THR A 235 -20.91 -1.10 -17.92
CA THR A 235 -19.90 -1.88 -17.19
C THR A 235 -18.97 -0.96 -16.40
N ILE A 236 -18.37 -1.48 -15.32
CA ILE A 236 -17.37 -0.75 -14.52
C ILE A 236 -16.22 -0.25 -15.40
N GLY A 237 -15.75 -1.08 -16.36
CA GLY A 237 -14.71 -0.68 -17.31
C GLY A 237 -15.14 0.47 -18.22
N ALA A 238 -16.37 0.45 -18.77
CA ALA A 238 -16.89 1.56 -19.57
C ALA A 238 -16.97 2.87 -18.76
N MET A 239 -17.42 2.80 -17.49
CA MET A 239 -17.52 3.96 -16.63
C MET A 239 -16.13 4.54 -16.29
N ALA A 240 -15.17 3.67 -15.95
CA ALA A 240 -13.79 4.09 -15.68
C ALA A 240 -13.14 4.75 -16.90
N GLU A 241 -13.36 4.19 -18.09
CA GLU A 241 -12.85 4.78 -19.32
C GLU A 241 -13.48 6.14 -19.61
N CYS A 242 -14.81 6.28 -19.44
CA CYS A 242 -15.49 7.57 -19.60
C CYS A 242 -14.94 8.61 -18.61
N LEU A 243 -14.69 8.21 -17.36
CA LEU A 243 -14.06 9.07 -16.35
C LEU A 243 -12.69 9.56 -16.83
N HIS A 244 -11.82 8.65 -17.26
CA HIS A 244 -10.50 9.03 -17.77
C HIS A 244 -10.57 9.96 -18.98
N ILE A 245 -11.52 9.76 -19.89
CA ILE A 245 -11.77 10.66 -21.03
C ILE A 245 -12.15 12.05 -20.53
N LEU A 246 -13.08 12.16 -19.58
CA LEU A 246 -13.52 13.45 -19.05
C LEU A 246 -12.39 14.17 -18.30
N ASP A 247 -11.65 13.48 -17.43
CA ASP A 247 -10.53 14.07 -16.68
C ASP A 247 -9.33 14.44 -17.57
N GLY A 248 -9.11 13.65 -18.62
CA GLY A 248 -8.04 13.89 -19.57
C GLY A 248 -8.34 15.02 -20.54
N THR A 249 -9.54 15.02 -21.11
CA THR A 249 -9.91 15.91 -22.24
C THR A 249 -10.72 17.13 -21.81
N HIS A 250 -11.42 17.06 -20.68
CA HIS A 250 -12.42 18.04 -20.25
C HIS A 250 -13.45 18.34 -21.36
N ASP A 251 -13.85 17.29 -22.10
CA ASP A 251 -14.59 17.43 -23.35
C ASP A 251 -15.74 16.43 -23.44
N PHE A 252 -16.88 16.85 -22.90
CA PHE A 252 -18.09 16.04 -22.93
C PHE A 252 -18.62 15.82 -24.35
N GLU A 253 -18.47 16.81 -25.24
CA GLU A 253 -18.91 16.66 -26.64
C GLU A 253 -18.10 15.60 -27.36
N LEU A 254 -16.78 15.60 -27.18
CA LEU A 254 -15.91 14.56 -27.71
C LEU A 254 -16.33 13.16 -27.22
N LEU A 255 -16.62 13.00 -25.92
CA LEU A 255 -17.09 11.72 -25.39
C LEU A 255 -18.40 11.26 -26.06
N VAL A 256 -19.40 12.15 -26.15
CA VAL A 256 -20.71 11.85 -26.75
C VAL A 256 -20.56 11.53 -28.24
N GLU A 257 -19.78 12.34 -28.97
CA GLU A 257 -19.51 12.14 -30.39
C GLU A 257 -18.91 10.76 -30.64
N LEU A 258 -17.83 10.42 -29.94
CA LEU A 258 -17.13 9.15 -30.14
C LEU A 258 -17.94 7.95 -29.67
N ALA A 259 -18.67 8.07 -28.57
CA ALA A 259 -19.44 6.96 -28.01
C ALA A 259 -20.76 6.70 -28.75
N CYS A 260 -21.47 7.74 -29.19
CA CYS A 260 -22.83 7.63 -29.74
C CYS A 260 -22.90 7.84 -31.27
N ALA A 261 -22.18 8.83 -31.80
CA ALA A 261 -22.40 9.35 -33.15
C ALA A 261 -21.35 8.94 -34.20
N ASP A 262 -20.12 8.62 -33.80
CA ASP A 262 -19.08 8.21 -34.75
C ASP A 262 -19.35 6.79 -35.32
N PRO A 263 -19.35 6.59 -36.65
CA PRO A 263 -19.52 5.28 -37.30
C PRO A 263 -18.54 4.20 -36.88
N GLU A 264 -17.32 4.61 -36.54
CA GLU A 264 -16.27 3.73 -36.05
C GLU A 264 -16.21 3.70 -34.52
N GLY A 265 -17.14 4.36 -33.81
CA GLY A 265 -17.33 4.25 -32.37
C GLY A 265 -18.17 3.03 -31.98
N PRO A 266 -18.47 2.84 -30.68
CA PRO A 266 -19.28 1.73 -30.21
C PRO A 266 -20.80 1.93 -30.38
N ARG A 267 -21.26 3.12 -30.81
CA ARG A 267 -22.68 3.43 -31.07
C ARG A 267 -23.58 3.16 -29.87
N TRP A 268 -23.14 3.58 -28.68
CA TRP A 268 -23.95 3.50 -27.48
C TRP A 268 -25.17 4.41 -27.58
N GLN A 269 -26.22 4.00 -26.87
CA GLN A 269 -27.45 4.79 -26.79
C GLN A 269 -27.22 6.04 -25.92
N PRO A 270 -27.72 7.23 -26.31
CA PRO A 270 -27.46 8.50 -25.62
C PRO A 270 -27.76 8.46 -24.11
N GLU A 271 -28.79 7.72 -23.72
CA GLU A 271 -29.23 7.54 -22.34
C GLU A 271 -28.16 6.86 -21.48
N LYS A 272 -27.34 5.98 -22.10
CA LYS A 272 -26.25 5.29 -21.39
C LYS A 272 -25.10 6.24 -21.06
N ILE A 273 -24.75 7.17 -21.95
CA ILE A 273 -23.74 8.19 -21.64
C ILE A 273 -24.25 9.14 -20.56
N LEU A 274 -25.52 9.54 -20.63
CA LEU A 274 -26.14 10.38 -19.62
C LEU A 274 -26.13 9.70 -18.23
N HIS A 275 -26.45 8.41 -18.19
CA HIS A 275 -26.36 7.58 -17.00
C HIS A 275 -24.93 7.54 -16.43
N ILE A 276 -23.93 7.30 -17.27
CA ILE A 276 -22.52 7.26 -16.85
C ILE A 276 -22.09 8.63 -16.28
N ALA A 277 -22.38 9.73 -16.98
CA ALA A 277 -22.05 11.08 -16.51
C ALA A 277 -22.70 11.41 -15.16
N HIS A 278 -23.96 11.01 -14.96
CA HIS A 278 -24.65 11.14 -13.68
C HIS A 278 -23.97 10.32 -12.57
N TRP A 279 -23.65 9.06 -12.85
CA TRP A 279 -22.99 8.16 -11.89
C TRP A 279 -21.58 8.62 -11.51
N LEU A 280 -20.83 9.20 -12.45
CA LEU A 280 -19.51 9.77 -12.21
C LEU A 280 -19.54 11.12 -11.47
N GLY A 281 -20.73 11.68 -11.21
CA GLY A 281 -20.86 12.95 -10.50
C GLY A 281 -20.57 14.19 -11.36
N ALA A 282 -20.52 14.07 -12.69
CA ALA A 282 -20.20 15.17 -13.62
C ALA A 282 -21.19 16.36 -13.55
N PHE A 283 -22.33 16.18 -12.88
CA PHE A 283 -23.36 17.22 -12.68
C PHE A 283 -23.32 17.85 -11.28
N SER A 284 -22.34 17.51 -10.45
CA SER A 284 -22.16 18.13 -9.13
C SER A 284 -21.11 19.24 -9.22
N PRO A 285 -21.41 20.50 -8.85
CA PRO A 285 -20.48 21.64 -8.96
C PRO A 285 -19.14 21.47 -8.22
N ARG A 286 -19.05 20.50 -7.31
CA ARG A 286 -17.83 20.17 -6.56
C ARG A 286 -17.17 18.87 -7.02
N GLY A 287 -17.71 18.17 -8.03
CA GLY A 287 -17.30 16.81 -8.45
C GLY A 287 -17.51 15.72 -7.37
N LYS A 288 -17.72 16.13 -6.11
CA LYS A 288 -17.82 15.30 -4.90
C LYS A 288 -19.26 14.91 -4.61
N ASP A 289 -19.80 14.00 -5.40
CA ASP A 289 -21.03 13.31 -5.00
C ASP A 289 -20.66 12.10 -4.12
N PRO A 290 -20.99 12.08 -2.81
CA PRO A 290 -20.63 10.98 -1.91
C PRO A 290 -21.21 9.62 -2.33
N CYS A 291 -22.26 9.62 -3.16
CA CYS A 291 -22.88 8.43 -3.72
C CYS A 291 -22.34 8.06 -5.11
N ALA A 292 -21.54 8.92 -5.78
CA ALA A 292 -20.79 8.58 -7.01
C ALA A 292 -19.58 7.71 -6.67
N THR A 293 -19.84 6.53 -6.10
CA THR A 293 -18.82 5.58 -5.71
C THR A 293 -18.80 4.45 -6.73
N MET A 294 -17.87 4.53 -7.67
CA MET A 294 -17.37 3.31 -8.28
C MET A 294 -16.38 2.68 -7.30
N SER A 295 -16.83 1.65 -6.59
CA SER A 295 -15.95 0.75 -5.86
C SER A 295 -15.14 -0.10 -6.84
N ILE A 296 -14.19 0.52 -7.55
CA ILE A 296 -13.14 -0.23 -8.23
C ILE A 296 -12.04 -0.48 -7.20
N GLY A 297 -12.11 -1.62 -6.54
CA GLY A 297 -11.00 -2.13 -5.73
C GLY A 297 -11.25 -2.16 -4.22
N PHE A 298 -10.73 -3.23 -3.63
CA PHE A 298 -10.83 -3.66 -2.24
C PHE A 298 -9.94 -2.85 -1.26
N MET A 299 -9.85 -1.53 -1.41
CA MET A 299 -9.15 -0.72 -0.38
C MET A 299 -10.10 -0.44 0.80
N PRO A 300 -9.59 -0.23 2.03
CA PRO A 300 -10.40 0.22 3.18
C PRO A 300 -10.77 1.71 3.10
N PRO A 301 -11.97 2.12 3.55
CA PRO A 301 -12.51 3.50 3.59
C PRO A 301 -11.49 4.59 3.98
N GLU A 302 -10.64 4.32 4.98
CA GLU A 302 -9.65 5.27 5.48
C GLU A 302 -8.52 5.62 4.49
N TYR A 303 -8.30 4.81 3.45
CA TYR A 303 -7.36 5.10 2.36
C TYR A 303 -8.03 5.80 1.16
N PHE A 304 -9.37 5.96 1.18
CA PHE A 304 -10.15 6.64 0.14
C PHE A 304 -10.40 8.13 0.43
N ASN A 305 -9.44 8.86 0.98
CA ASN A 305 -9.53 10.32 0.88
C ASN A 305 -9.42 10.83 -0.58
N VAL A 306 -9.22 9.94 -1.54
CA VAL A 306 -9.29 10.18 -2.99
C VAL A 306 -10.28 9.19 -3.61
N TYR A 307 -11.57 9.48 -3.46
CA TYR A 307 -12.60 8.92 -4.34
C TYR A 307 -12.24 9.27 -5.79
N TYR A 308 -12.43 8.34 -6.73
CA TYR A 308 -12.36 8.65 -8.17
C TYR A 308 -13.57 9.52 -8.53
N LEU A 309 -13.41 10.81 -8.28
CA LEU A 309 -14.33 11.85 -8.67
C LEU A 309 -13.73 12.51 -9.88
N THR A 310 -14.56 12.75 -10.88
CA THR A 310 -14.10 13.59 -11.98
C THR A 310 -13.95 15.02 -11.47
N ASP A 311 -12.87 15.69 -11.86
CA ASP A 311 -12.75 17.15 -11.71
C ASP A 311 -13.60 17.90 -12.75
N PHE A 312 -14.27 17.16 -13.64
CA PHE A 312 -15.15 17.68 -14.67
C PHE A 312 -16.54 18.03 -14.11
N TYR A 313 -17.01 19.24 -14.42
CA TYR A 313 -18.38 19.66 -14.15
C TYR A 313 -19.06 20.17 -15.42
N ILE A 314 -20.32 19.80 -15.58
CA ILE A 314 -21.22 20.38 -16.57
C ILE A 314 -22.63 20.49 -15.98
N GLU A 315 -23.34 21.56 -16.34
CA GLU A 315 -24.77 21.69 -16.01
C GLU A 315 -25.60 20.63 -16.74
N LYS A 316 -26.64 20.12 -16.08
CA LYS A 316 -27.48 19.01 -16.56
C LYS A 316 -28.15 19.36 -17.89
N GLU A 317 -28.75 20.53 -17.97
CA GLU A 317 -29.44 21.06 -19.14
C GLU A 317 -28.46 21.20 -20.30
N LYS A 318 -27.26 21.73 -20.02
CA LYS A 318 -26.19 21.88 -21.01
C LYS A 318 -25.67 20.54 -21.53
N ALA A 319 -25.55 19.54 -20.64
CA ALA A 319 -25.18 18.18 -21.05
C ALA A 319 -26.26 17.57 -21.95
N CYS A 320 -27.54 17.70 -21.60
CA CYS A 320 -28.66 17.22 -22.42
C CYS A 320 -28.71 17.92 -23.79
N GLN A 321 -28.50 19.23 -23.84
CA GLN A 321 -28.41 20.00 -25.09
C GLN A 321 -27.27 19.53 -25.98
N LYS A 322 -26.07 19.28 -25.42
CA LYS A 322 -24.92 18.75 -26.18
C LYS A 322 -25.21 17.36 -26.74
N ILE A 323 -25.78 16.47 -25.93
CA ILE A 323 -26.18 15.14 -26.40
C ILE A 323 -27.22 15.25 -27.52
N ALA A 324 -28.26 16.05 -27.33
CA ALA A 324 -29.31 16.27 -28.32
C ALA A 324 -28.75 16.80 -29.65
N GLY A 325 -27.85 17.79 -29.59
CA GLY A 325 -27.23 18.36 -30.78
C GLY A 325 -26.38 17.35 -31.57
N ILE A 326 -25.71 16.42 -30.88
CA ILE A 326 -24.86 15.41 -31.52
C ILE A 326 -25.66 14.21 -32.04
N THR A 327 -26.69 13.80 -31.30
CA THR A 327 -27.39 12.51 -31.53
C THR A 327 -28.75 12.65 -32.20
N GLY A 328 -29.32 13.87 -32.23
CA GLY A 328 -30.68 14.14 -32.70
C GLY A 328 -31.78 13.79 -31.69
N THR A 329 -31.43 13.31 -30.49
CA THR A 329 -32.39 13.02 -29.42
C THR A 329 -33.01 14.31 -28.87
N ARG A 330 -34.29 14.28 -28.48
CA ARG A 330 -34.96 15.45 -27.88
C ARG A 330 -34.43 15.73 -26.47
N VAL A 331 -34.18 17.01 -26.16
CA VAL A 331 -33.66 17.46 -24.85
C VAL A 331 -34.62 17.06 -23.72
N GLU A 332 -35.93 17.19 -23.94
CA GLU A 332 -36.97 16.86 -22.95
C GLU A 332 -36.95 15.38 -22.56
N SER A 333 -36.66 14.51 -23.54
CA SER A 333 -36.52 13.08 -23.32
C SER A 333 -35.32 12.78 -22.40
N LEU A 334 -34.17 13.40 -22.68
CA LEU A 334 -32.95 13.24 -21.89
C LEU A 334 -33.12 13.76 -20.47
N LEU A 335 -33.74 14.93 -20.29
CA LEU A 335 -34.05 15.49 -18.97
C LEU A 335 -34.96 14.55 -18.16
N SER A 336 -36.01 14.00 -18.78
CA SER A 336 -36.90 13.03 -18.12
C SER A 336 -36.15 11.78 -17.63
N ILE A 337 -35.22 11.28 -18.43
CA ILE A 337 -34.37 10.14 -18.06
C ILE A 337 -33.44 10.49 -16.90
N LEU A 338 -32.82 11.67 -16.92
CA LEU A 338 -31.94 12.11 -15.84
C LEU A 338 -32.70 12.24 -14.51
N SER A 339 -33.90 12.84 -14.53
CA SER A 339 -34.76 12.91 -13.35
C SER A 339 -35.14 11.53 -12.79
N LYS A 340 -35.22 10.50 -13.65
CA LYS A 340 -35.43 9.12 -13.20
C LYS A 340 -34.21 8.59 -12.46
N TYR A 341 -33.00 8.79 -13.00
CA TYR A 341 -31.76 8.36 -12.35
C TYR A 341 -31.49 9.05 -11.02
N GLU A 342 -31.87 10.32 -10.90
CA GLU A 342 -31.77 11.06 -9.64
C GLU A 342 -32.67 10.46 -8.57
N LYS A 343 -33.93 10.15 -8.90
CA LYS A 343 -34.85 9.46 -7.99
C LYS A 343 -34.35 8.06 -7.59
N GLU A 344 -33.81 7.30 -8.54
CA GLU A 344 -33.20 5.99 -8.26
C GLU A 344 -32.01 6.11 -7.32
N LYS A 345 -31.14 7.11 -7.53
CA LYS A 345 -29.99 7.39 -6.68
C LYS A 345 -30.39 7.84 -5.28
N GLU A 346 -31.36 8.75 -5.15
CA GLU A 346 -31.90 9.20 -3.87
C GLU A 346 -32.50 8.03 -3.07
N ALA A 347 -33.21 7.11 -3.73
CA ALA A 347 -33.72 5.90 -3.09
C ALA A 347 -32.56 5.01 -2.57
N ILE A 348 -31.51 4.80 -3.39
CA ILE A 348 -30.33 4.01 -2.98
C ILE A 348 -29.60 4.67 -1.81
N CYS A 349 -29.36 5.98 -1.86
CA CYS A 349 -28.69 6.71 -0.78
C CYS A 349 -29.54 6.72 0.49
N SER A 350 -30.88 6.78 0.38
CA SER A 350 -31.79 6.69 1.53
C SER A 350 -31.74 5.30 2.18
N MET A 351 -31.81 4.23 1.39
CA MET A 351 -31.64 2.84 1.88
C MET A 351 -30.27 2.61 2.52
N LYS A 352 -29.20 3.13 1.90
CA LYS A 352 -27.85 3.05 2.49
C LYS A 352 -27.76 3.83 3.79
N ARG A 353 -28.36 5.02 3.89
CA ARG A 353 -28.39 5.79 5.14
C ARG A 353 -29.16 5.06 6.23
N GLU A 354 -30.28 4.42 5.92
CA GLU A 354 -31.01 3.59 6.89
C GLU A 354 -30.18 2.37 7.34
N ASN A 355 -29.51 1.67 6.43
CA ASN A 355 -28.63 0.55 6.77
C ASN A 355 -27.36 0.99 7.51
N TYR A 356 -26.77 2.12 7.14
CA TYR A 356 -25.65 2.71 7.86
C TYR A 356 -26.09 3.20 9.24
N LEU A 357 -27.29 3.75 9.39
CA LEU A 357 -27.86 4.12 10.70
C LEU A 357 -28.19 2.89 11.54
N LEU A 358 -28.54 1.75 10.94
CA LEU A 358 -28.76 0.49 11.67
C LEU A 358 -27.43 -0.11 12.13
N VAL A 359 -26.44 -0.21 11.24
CA VAL A 359 -25.09 -0.68 11.58
C VAL A 359 -24.41 0.29 12.54
N SER A 360 -24.50 1.60 12.29
CA SER A 360 -23.97 2.61 13.19
C SER A 360 -24.80 2.73 14.46
N ASN A 361 -26.05 2.31 14.58
CA ASN A 361 -26.74 2.27 15.87
C ASN A 361 -26.42 1.00 16.66
N GLU A 362 -25.94 -0.07 16.01
CA GLU A 362 -25.33 -1.22 16.68
C GLU A 362 -23.87 -0.93 17.08
N SER A 363 -23.09 -0.26 16.22
CA SER A 363 -21.75 0.24 16.54
C SER A 363 -21.77 1.42 17.51
N ASN A 364 -22.71 2.37 17.38
CA ASN A 364 -22.91 3.48 18.31
C ASN A 364 -23.65 3.07 19.58
N LYS A 365 -24.28 1.89 19.68
CA LYS A 365 -24.62 1.37 21.02
C LYS A 365 -23.38 0.87 21.76
N ALA A 366 -22.35 0.41 21.03
CA ALA A 366 -21.04 0.12 21.61
C ALA A 366 -20.20 1.41 21.81
N GLU A 367 -20.33 2.42 20.96
CA GLU A 367 -19.56 3.68 21.01
C GLU A 367 -20.26 4.83 21.76
N GLN A 368 -21.59 4.94 21.87
CA GLN A 368 -22.26 5.99 22.67
C GLN A 368 -22.41 5.66 24.16
N GLU A 369 -22.23 4.39 24.55
CA GLU A 369 -21.82 4.07 25.93
C GLU A 369 -20.36 4.52 26.21
N GLN A 370 -19.56 4.85 25.18
CA GLN A 370 -18.17 5.33 25.32
C GLN A 370 -17.99 6.84 25.06
N GLU A 371 -18.78 7.48 24.19
CA GLU A 371 -18.61 8.90 23.80
C GLU A 371 -19.41 9.89 24.64
N SER A 372 -20.44 9.46 25.37
CA SER A 372 -21.04 10.31 26.41
C SER A 372 -20.15 10.47 27.66
N ASN A 373 -18.95 9.88 27.68
CA ASN A 373 -17.94 10.00 28.74
C ASN A 373 -16.65 10.73 28.32
N ASN A 374 -16.53 11.27 27.10
CA ASN A 374 -15.24 11.75 26.55
C ASN A 374 -15.06 13.28 26.46
N GLU A 375 -15.52 14.02 27.46
CA GLU A 375 -14.89 15.31 27.85
C GLU A 375 -14.24 15.26 29.24
N ASN A 376 -14.27 14.10 29.90
CA ASN A 376 -13.34 13.81 30.99
C ASN A 376 -12.22 12.94 30.44
N GLU A 377 -10.99 13.15 30.90
CA GLU A 377 -9.86 12.25 30.72
C GLU A 377 -10.30 10.80 30.99
N ASN A 378 -10.68 10.05 29.96
CA ASN A 378 -10.88 8.62 30.08
C ASN A 378 -9.49 8.01 30.25
N LYS A 379 -9.01 8.03 31.50
CA LYS A 379 -8.06 7.05 32.02
C LYS A 379 -8.70 5.69 31.82
N VAL A 380 -8.55 5.11 30.64
CA VAL A 380 -8.77 3.69 30.44
C VAL A 380 -7.93 3.01 31.50
N SER A 381 -8.62 2.40 32.46
CA SER A 381 -7.94 1.87 33.65
C SER A 381 -6.96 0.79 33.17
N PRO A 382 -5.69 0.84 33.61
CA PRO A 382 -4.72 -0.16 33.23
C PRO A 382 -5.25 -1.55 33.59
N ILE A 383 -5.06 -2.50 32.69
CA ILE A 383 -5.54 -3.86 32.91
C ILE A 383 -4.52 -4.57 33.77
N LYS A 384 -5.01 -5.05 34.91
CA LYS A 384 -4.20 -5.76 35.91
C LYS A 384 -3.97 -7.19 35.44
N ILE A 385 -2.77 -7.47 34.97
CA ILE A 385 -2.35 -8.86 34.72
C ILE A 385 -1.92 -9.45 36.06
N VAL A 386 -2.71 -10.40 36.56
CA VAL A 386 -2.42 -11.15 37.79
C VAL A 386 -1.80 -12.48 37.40
N PHE A 387 -0.49 -12.60 37.55
CA PHE A 387 0.21 -13.86 37.37
C PHE A 387 0.18 -14.67 38.66
N ARG A 388 -0.27 -15.92 38.58
CA ARG A 388 -0.39 -16.81 39.74
C ARG A 388 0.74 -17.83 39.71
N LYS A 389 1.36 -18.12 40.87
CA LYS A 389 2.42 -19.15 40.97
C LYS A 389 1.89 -20.53 40.53
N GLU A 390 0.59 -20.74 40.68
CA GLU A 390 -0.14 -21.91 40.24
C GLU A 390 -0.05 -22.13 38.72
N ASP A 391 0.04 -21.05 37.92
CA ASP A 391 0.11 -21.13 36.45
C ASP A 391 1.41 -21.83 36.02
N ILE A 392 2.53 -21.52 36.68
CA ILE A 392 3.87 -22.07 36.37
C ILE A 392 4.07 -23.49 36.94
N ARG A 393 3.33 -23.85 38.01
CA ARG A 393 3.48 -25.15 38.69
C ARG A 393 3.27 -26.33 37.76
N SER A 394 2.35 -26.23 36.81
CA SER A 394 2.10 -27.29 35.82
C SER A 394 3.33 -27.57 34.95
N LEU A 395 4.03 -26.52 34.48
CA LEU A 395 5.25 -26.68 33.69
C LEU A 395 6.38 -27.30 34.51
N HIS A 396 6.55 -26.86 35.76
CA HIS A 396 7.54 -27.42 36.67
C HIS A 396 7.33 -28.93 36.90
N GLU A 397 6.08 -29.35 37.13
CA GLU A 397 5.73 -30.77 37.30
C GLU A 397 5.96 -31.58 36.01
N GLN A 398 5.64 -31.03 34.83
CA GLN A 398 5.89 -31.67 33.54
C GLN A 398 7.38 -31.88 33.24
N LEU A 399 8.22 -30.87 33.50
CA LEU A 399 9.67 -30.98 33.31
C LEU A 399 10.28 -32.00 34.26
N LYS A 400 9.84 -32.00 35.53
CA LYS A 400 10.26 -32.99 36.53
C LYS A 400 9.88 -34.42 36.11
N GLN A 401 8.67 -34.64 35.60
CA GLN A 401 8.23 -35.95 35.09
C GLN A 401 9.05 -36.42 33.88
N SER A 402 9.53 -35.47 33.07
CA SER A 402 10.37 -35.73 31.89
C SER A 402 11.87 -35.89 32.24
N GLY A 403 12.24 -35.77 33.51
CA GLY A 403 13.64 -35.82 33.94
C GLY A 403 14.48 -34.60 33.54
N ILE A 404 13.83 -33.49 33.15
CA ILE A 404 14.48 -32.24 32.76
C ILE A 404 14.54 -31.33 33.99
N SER A 405 15.72 -30.76 34.30
CA SER A 405 15.86 -29.82 35.41
C SER A 405 15.13 -28.50 35.13
N TYR A 406 14.45 -27.97 36.15
CA TYR A 406 13.80 -26.67 36.09
C TYR A 406 14.84 -25.58 36.38
N ASP A 407 15.58 -25.19 35.34
CA ASP A 407 16.60 -24.15 35.39
C ASP A 407 16.52 -23.25 34.15
N ALA A 408 17.20 -22.10 34.22
CA ALA A 408 17.18 -21.11 33.15
C ALA A 408 17.71 -21.65 31.81
N TYR A 409 18.68 -22.58 31.84
CA TYR A 409 19.27 -23.14 30.63
C TYR A 409 18.24 -23.97 29.85
N ASN A 410 17.58 -24.92 30.50
CA ASN A 410 16.56 -25.76 29.86
C ASN A 410 15.35 -24.93 29.42
N LEU A 411 14.93 -23.96 30.21
CA LEU A 411 13.82 -23.08 29.85
C LEU A 411 14.14 -22.20 28.64
N LYS A 412 15.36 -21.65 28.53
CA LYS A 412 15.82 -20.96 27.32
C LYS A 412 15.81 -21.88 26.10
N HIS A 413 16.19 -23.15 26.24
CA HIS A 413 16.12 -24.12 25.15
C HIS A 413 14.67 -24.38 24.69
N LEU A 414 13.76 -24.56 25.64
CA LEU A 414 12.32 -24.76 25.38
C LEU A 414 11.66 -23.53 24.76
N LEU A 415 12.02 -22.34 25.23
CA LEU A 415 11.58 -21.06 24.66
C LEU A 415 11.97 -20.92 23.20
N ASN A 416 13.24 -21.19 22.86
CA ASN A 416 13.71 -21.10 21.48
C ASN A 416 13.06 -22.16 20.58
N PHE A 417 12.88 -23.39 21.09
CA PHE A 417 12.12 -24.41 20.40
C PHE A 417 10.69 -23.95 20.10
N ARG A 418 9.96 -23.47 21.12
CA ARG A 418 8.57 -23.03 20.98
C ARG A 418 8.42 -21.81 20.08
N ALA A 419 9.32 -20.84 20.19
CA ALA A 419 9.37 -19.67 19.32
C ALA A 419 9.56 -20.05 17.85
N SER A 420 10.46 -21.01 17.59
CA SER A 420 10.73 -21.51 16.25
C SER A 420 9.51 -22.25 15.67
N GLN A 421 8.88 -23.12 16.47
CA GLN A 421 7.66 -23.85 16.06
C GLN A 421 6.48 -22.92 15.76
N ASN A 422 6.32 -21.87 16.56
CA ASN A 422 5.17 -20.96 16.46
C ASN A 422 5.48 -19.70 15.63
N HIS A 423 6.66 -19.64 15.01
CA HIS A 423 7.14 -18.48 14.25
C HIS A 423 7.02 -17.15 15.01
N ILE A 424 7.37 -17.16 16.30
CA ILE A 424 7.33 -15.97 17.15
C ILE A 424 8.44 -15.02 16.72
N ILE A 425 8.04 -13.78 16.42
CA ILE A 425 8.95 -12.70 16.01
C ILE A 425 9.01 -11.69 17.14
N LEU A 426 10.20 -11.49 17.72
CA LEU A 426 10.46 -10.45 18.73
C LEU A 426 11.49 -9.44 18.23
N THR A 427 11.64 -8.31 18.89
CA THR A 427 12.75 -7.40 18.62
C THR A 427 14.09 -7.96 19.14
N GLU A 428 15.22 -7.49 18.59
CA GLU A 428 16.56 -7.84 19.10
C GLU A 428 16.71 -7.54 20.59
N GLU A 429 16.14 -6.42 21.04
CA GLU A 429 16.12 -6.01 22.44
C GLU A 429 15.39 -7.03 23.31
N ALA A 430 14.19 -7.46 22.90
CA ALA A 430 13.43 -8.47 23.63
C ALA A 430 14.18 -9.82 23.69
N TRP A 431 14.82 -10.25 22.59
CA TRP A 431 15.65 -11.44 22.60
C TRP A 431 16.86 -11.33 23.53
N ASN A 432 17.52 -10.16 23.57
CA ASN A 432 18.64 -9.91 24.46
C ASN A 432 18.23 -9.99 25.94
N ILE A 433 17.05 -9.46 26.29
CA ILE A 433 16.49 -9.57 27.64
C ILE A 433 16.27 -11.05 28.00
N LEU A 434 15.64 -11.83 27.12
CA LEU A 434 15.42 -13.27 27.36
C LEU A 434 16.71 -14.07 27.47
N ASP A 435 17.74 -13.71 26.71
CA ASP A 435 19.04 -14.39 26.77
C ASP A 435 19.78 -14.09 28.09
N GLN A 436 19.57 -12.91 28.69
CA GLN A 436 20.18 -12.48 29.96
C GLN A 436 19.35 -12.85 31.20
N GLU A 437 18.07 -13.18 31.04
CA GLU A 437 17.18 -13.56 32.15
C GLU A 437 17.59 -14.89 32.76
N ASP A 438 17.80 -14.93 34.08
CA ASP A 438 18.23 -16.12 34.82
C ASP A 438 17.19 -16.61 35.83
N ASN A 439 16.09 -15.87 36.03
CA ASN A 439 14.97 -16.30 36.84
C ASN A 439 14.12 -17.33 36.06
N PRO A 440 14.10 -18.61 36.48
CA PRO A 440 13.39 -19.65 35.75
C PRO A 440 11.87 -19.43 35.75
N ASP A 441 11.31 -18.75 36.75
CA ASP A 441 9.87 -18.51 36.82
C ASP A 441 9.42 -17.47 35.78
N LEU A 442 10.25 -16.45 35.51
CA LEU A 442 9.98 -15.47 34.45
C LEU A 442 10.10 -16.11 33.06
N LEU A 443 11.10 -16.98 32.85
CA LEU A 443 11.25 -17.72 31.60
C LEU A 443 10.08 -18.69 31.37
N ALA A 444 9.63 -19.37 32.42
CA ALA A 444 8.46 -20.24 32.37
C ALA A 444 7.18 -19.47 32.00
N LEU A 445 7.03 -18.25 32.53
CA LEU A 445 5.92 -17.37 32.17
C LEU A 445 5.94 -17.04 30.67
N VAL A 446 7.08 -16.60 30.13
CA VAL A 446 7.20 -16.29 28.70
C VAL A 446 6.94 -17.53 27.84
N PHE A 447 7.35 -18.71 28.31
CA PHE A 447 7.11 -19.97 27.60
C PHE A 447 5.61 -20.29 27.45
N GLN A 448 4.82 -19.99 28.47
CA GLN A 448 3.37 -20.13 28.41
C GLN A 448 2.76 -19.15 27.40
N LEU A 449 3.23 -17.90 27.37
CA LEU A 449 2.77 -16.91 26.38
C LEU A 449 3.07 -17.36 24.95
N PHE A 450 4.27 -17.92 24.70
CA PHE A 450 4.61 -18.46 23.38
C PHE A 450 3.75 -19.67 23.01
N SER A 451 3.14 -20.34 23.98
CA SER A 451 2.36 -21.55 23.77
C SER A 451 0.90 -21.29 23.40
N VAL A 452 0.44 -20.04 23.51
CA VAL A 452 -0.88 -19.63 23.02
C VAL A 452 -0.88 -19.67 21.49
N ASP A 453 -1.64 -20.61 20.92
CA ASP A 453 -1.78 -20.76 19.46
C ASP A 453 -2.51 -19.55 18.89
N ASN A 454 -1.77 -18.55 18.44
CA ASN A 454 -2.37 -17.41 17.79
C ASN A 454 -1.36 -16.62 16.95
N HIS A 455 -1.48 -16.71 15.63
CA HIS A 455 -0.59 -16.05 14.67
C HIS A 455 -0.89 -14.55 14.45
N ALA A 456 -1.71 -13.93 15.31
CA ALA A 456 -2.08 -12.53 15.16
C ALA A 456 -0.86 -11.61 15.41
N PRO A 457 -0.51 -10.69 14.47
CA PRO A 457 0.60 -9.74 14.65
C PRO A 457 0.53 -8.95 15.96
N ARG A 458 -0.68 -8.70 16.46
CA ARG A 458 -0.95 -7.99 17.71
C ARG A 458 -0.44 -8.74 18.95
N ILE A 459 -0.58 -10.07 18.97
CA ILE A 459 -0.08 -10.91 20.06
C ILE A 459 1.44 -10.88 20.11
N MET A 460 2.11 -10.85 18.95
CA MET A 460 3.56 -10.70 18.91
C MET A 460 4.03 -9.36 19.52
N ASN A 461 3.31 -8.27 19.26
CA ASN A 461 3.61 -6.96 19.87
C ASN A 461 3.38 -6.98 21.39
N LEU A 462 2.33 -7.64 21.88
CA LEU A 462 2.10 -7.81 23.30
C LEU A 462 3.20 -8.66 23.96
N ILE A 463 3.59 -9.77 23.34
CA ILE A 463 4.66 -10.62 23.85
C ILE A 463 5.98 -9.83 23.90
N ASP A 464 6.35 -9.10 22.84
CA ASP A 464 7.53 -8.25 22.82
C ASP A 464 7.49 -7.19 23.92
N PHE A 465 6.32 -6.59 24.15
CA PHE A 465 6.10 -5.63 25.23
C PHE A 465 6.25 -6.26 26.62
N ILE A 466 5.64 -7.41 26.88
CA ILE A 466 5.78 -8.14 28.14
C ILE A 466 7.25 -8.47 28.42
N VAL A 467 7.96 -8.99 27.41
CA VAL A 467 9.38 -9.33 27.52
C VAL A 467 10.21 -8.10 27.90
N LYS A 468 9.94 -6.95 27.30
CA LYS A 468 10.65 -5.70 27.61
C LYS A 468 10.39 -5.15 29.02
N ASN A 469 9.33 -5.60 29.68
CA ASN A 469 8.94 -5.16 31.02
C ASN A 469 9.08 -6.27 32.07
N LEU A 470 9.83 -7.35 31.79
CA LEU A 470 9.99 -8.48 32.72
C LEU A 470 10.47 -8.06 34.11
N HIS A 471 11.37 -7.08 34.20
CA HIS A 471 11.84 -6.57 35.49
C HIS A 471 10.72 -5.92 36.32
N ASP A 472 9.86 -5.12 35.69
CA ASP A 472 8.74 -4.47 36.38
C ASP A 472 7.67 -5.48 36.79
N ILE A 473 7.46 -6.50 35.97
CA ILE A 473 6.59 -7.65 36.27
C ILE A 473 7.13 -8.40 37.49
N GLU A 474 8.44 -8.67 37.53
CA GLU A 474 9.09 -9.33 38.66
C GLU A 474 8.92 -8.52 39.95
N GLN A 475 9.19 -7.22 39.92
CA GLN A 475 9.02 -6.35 41.09
C GLN A 475 7.57 -6.31 41.58
N SER A 476 6.61 -6.28 40.66
CA SER A 476 5.18 -6.31 40.99
C SER A 476 4.82 -7.63 41.65
N TRP A 477 5.32 -8.73 41.10
CA TRP A 477 5.08 -10.08 41.61
C TRP A 477 5.67 -10.29 43.01
N GLN A 478 6.91 -9.84 43.24
CA GLN A 478 7.55 -9.92 44.57
C GLN A 478 6.76 -9.15 45.64
N LYS A 479 6.03 -8.10 45.25
CA LYS A 479 5.14 -7.32 46.12
C LYS A 479 3.74 -7.92 46.27
N GLY A 480 3.41 -9.00 45.56
CA GLY A 480 2.06 -9.55 45.48
C GLY A 480 1.07 -8.62 44.78
N ALA A 481 1.56 -7.69 43.96
CA ALA A 481 0.77 -6.74 43.21
C ALA A 481 0.56 -7.21 41.77
N ALA A 482 -0.56 -6.80 41.17
CA ALA A 482 -0.76 -6.96 39.74
C ALA A 482 0.16 -6.02 38.97
N TRP A 483 0.63 -6.44 37.80
CA TRP A 483 1.32 -5.55 36.88
C TRP A 483 0.31 -4.88 35.95
N ASP A 484 0.45 -3.57 35.81
CA ASP A 484 -0.46 -2.72 35.03
C ASP A 484 -0.03 -2.74 33.56
N CYS A 485 -0.70 -3.57 32.75
CA CYS A 485 -0.51 -3.58 31.31
C CYS A 485 -1.32 -2.44 30.67
N PRO A 486 -0.74 -1.66 29.75
CA PRO A 486 -1.48 -0.64 29.01
C PRO A 486 -2.67 -1.25 28.27
N SER A 487 -3.83 -0.60 28.37
CA SER A 487 -5.11 -1.08 27.84
C SER A 487 -5.13 -1.21 26.31
N TYR A 488 -4.35 -0.39 25.58
CA TYR A 488 -4.31 -0.40 24.12
C TYR A 488 -3.81 -1.73 23.52
N PHE A 489 -3.11 -2.56 24.31
CA PHE A 489 -2.74 -3.91 23.85
C PHE A 489 -3.92 -4.89 23.87
N LEU A 490 -4.93 -4.67 24.71
CA LEU A 490 -6.04 -5.61 24.96
C LEU A 490 -7.30 -5.29 24.17
N GLU A 491 -7.57 -4.02 23.85
CA GLU A 491 -8.55 -3.64 22.80
C GLU A 491 -8.25 -4.29 21.45
N SER A 492 -7.01 -4.75 21.27
CA SER A 492 -6.54 -5.40 20.07
C SER A 492 -6.70 -6.95 20.10
N LEU A 493 -6.99 -7.53 21.27
CA LEU A 493 -7.18 -8.96 21.54
C LEU A 493 -8.65 -9.40 21.63
N ALA A 494 -9.55 -8.47 22.01
CA ALA A 494 -11.00 -8.62 21.90
C ALA A 494 -11.45 -8.48 20.44
#